data_AF-A0A557WXY6-F1
#
_entry.id   AF-A0A557WXY6-F1
#
_cell.length_a   1.000
_cell.length_b   1.000
_cell.length_c   1.000
_cell.angle_alpha   90.00
_cell.angle_beta   90.00
_cell.angle_gamma   90.00
#
_symmetry.space_group_name_H-M   'P 1'
#
loop_
_entity.id
_entity.type
_entity.pdbx_description
1 polymer ?
#
loop_
_entity_poly.entity_id
_entity_poly.type
_entity_poly.pdbx_seq_one_letter_code
_entity_poly.pdbx_strand_id
1 'polypeptide(L)'
;MSTPAPVTLVVDDGNGGQESLVLPGPGGEIRFTVGDIRHHAAVWKIWATKNNASVYAAIRVLGGRLKVSLHDGPNGPDYRIQWTADHVKANPALTNRIIDKWPRPPEIGNTGWTKGISIWVRHEDVVAAPDGESLPADVLFLPAPPEGQATGLHLVIARPTNLFVKPGGIPLGGITLADGQVALLVVSQSVVTDDTNRKIDDALAELVQSVTEDLDEGSVYRSLVWSDGEDGDRQAWDVAVRAGRPSRSNAGASSSRPSR
;
A
#
# COMPACT_ATOMS: atom_id res chain seq x y z
N MET A 1 8.70 -7.62 -29.60
CA MET A 1 7.76 -8.52 -28.87
C MET A 1 6.38 -8.31 -29.48
N SER A 2 5.63 -9.37 -29.75
CA SER A 2 4.23 -9.26 -30.17
C SER A 2 3.39 -8.66 -29.04
N THR A 3 2.43 -7.80 -29.36
CA THR A 3 1.44 -7.33 -28.37
C THR A 3 0.73 -8.53 -27.76
N PRO A 4 0.66 -8.67 -26.43
CA PRO A 4 -0.10 -9.74 -25.79
C PRO A 4 -1.59 -9.64 -26.16
N ALA A 5 -2.26 -10.79 -26.18
CA ALA A 5 -3.70 -10.82 -26.40
C ALA A 5 -4.42 -10.05 -25.27
N PRO A 6 -5.55 -9.38 -25.56
CA PRO A 6 -6.35 -8.74 -24.51
C PRO A 6 -6.76 -9.74 -23.44
N VAL A 7 -6.60 -9.37 -22.17
CA VAL A 7 -7.06 -10.17 -21.04
C VAL A 7 -8.39 -9.63 -20.54
N THR A 8 -9.37 -10.51 -20.34
CA THR A 8 -10.67 -10.17 -19.74
C THR A 8 -10.72 -10.69 -18.32
N LEU A 9 -10.97 -9.80 -17.37
CA LEU A 9 -11.32 -10.15 -16.00
C LEU A 9 -12.83 -10.40 -15.94
N VAL A 10 -13.23 -11.57 -15.46
CA VAL A 10 -14.63 -11.89 -15.19
C VAL A 10 -14.83 -11.89 -13.68
N VAL A 11 -15.75 -11.06 -13.20
CA VAL A 11 -16.10 -10.95 -11.77
C VAL A 11 -17.50 -11.52 -11.59
N ASP A 12 -17.62 -12.52 -10.73
CA ASP A 12 -18.90 -13.10 -10.31
C ASP A 12 -19.32 -12.48 -8.97
N ASP A 13 -20.54 -11.96 -8.90
CA ASP A 13 -21.05 -11.28 -7.69
C ASP A 13 -21.59 -12.25 -6.63
N GLY A 14 -21.60 -13.56 -6.91
CA GLY A 14 -22.12 -14.60 -6.03
C GLY A 14 -23.64 -14.74 -6.04
N ASN A 15 -24.37 -13.83 -6.70
CA ASN A 15 -25.81 -13.87 -6.91
C ASN A 15 -26.16 -14.32 -8.34
N GLY A 16 -25.18 -14.85 -9.07
CA GLY A 16 -25.31 -15.27 -10.48
C GLY A 16 -25.12 -14.13 -11.49
N GLY A 17 -24.79 -12.92 -11.03
CA GLY A 17 -24.38 -11.82 -11.88
C GLY A 17 -22.91 -11.95 -12.25
N GLN A 18 -22.59 -11.69 -13.52
CA GLN A 18 -21.21 -11.64 -14.00
C GLN A 18 -20.95 -10.33 -14.72
N GLU A 19 -19.83 -9.70 -14.37
CA GLU A 19 -19.30 -8.54 -15.05
C GLU A 19 -17.99 -8.91 -15.75
N SER A 20 -17.79 -8.38 -16.95
CA SER A 20 -16.55 -8.59 -17.71
C SER A 20 -15.86 -7.27 -17.97
N LEU A 21 -14.59 -7.20 -17.60
CA LEU A 21 -13.74 -6.02 -17.78
C LEU A 21 -12.52 -6.41 -18.64
N VAL A 22 -12.36 -5.78 -19.79
CA VAL A 22 -11.13 -5.89 -20.58
C VAL A 22 -10.04 -5.06 -19.92
N LEU A 23 -8.95 -5.70 -19.51
CA LEU A 23 -7.86 -5.04 -18.82
C LEU A 23 -6.96 -4.29 -19.81
N PRO A 24 -6.66 -2.99 -19.59
CA PRO A 24 -5.80 -2.21 -20.47
C PRO A 24 -4.35 -2.75 -20.44
N GLY A 25 -3.61 -2.56 -21.54
CA GLY A 25 -2.17 -2.85 -21.59
C GLY A 25 -1.68 -3.34 -22.95
N PRO A 26 -0.37 -3.67 -23.09
CA PRO A 26 0.62 -3.74 -22.01
C PRO A 26 0.98 -2.37 -21.41
N GLY A 27 1.19 -2.34 -20.10
CA GLY A 27 1.49 -1.14 -19.34
C GLY A 27 0.26 -0.29 -19.02
N GLY A 28 0.47 0.81 -18.29
CA GLY A 28 -0.63 1.64 -17.78
C GLY A 28 -0.44 1.95 -16.31
N GLU A 29 -1.41 2.63 -15.73
CA GLU A 29 -1.39 3.02 -14.33
C GLU A 29 -2.79 3.05 -13.72
N ILE A 30 -2.85 2.82 -12.41
CA ILE A 30 -4.05 2.95 -11.58
C ILE A 30 -3.67 3.89 -10.44
N ARG A 31 -4.46 4.93 -10.21
CA ARG A 31 -4.33 5.81 -9.06
C ARG A 31 -5.52 5.61 -8.14
N PHE A 32 -5.27 5.53 -6.84
CA PHE A 32 -6.34 5.38 -5.87
C PHE A 32 -5.98 6.03 -4.53
N THR A 33 -7.00 6.26 -3.72
CA THR A 33 -6.88 6.59 -2.30
C THR A 33 -8.08 6.05 -1.53
N VAL A 34 -7.93 5.91 -0.21
CA VAL A 34 -9.00 5.53 0.72
C VAL A 34 -9.53 6.80 1.38
N GLY A 35 -10.83 7.05 1.26
CA GLY A 35 -11.53 8.24 1.72
C GLY A 35 -12.23 8.99 0.58
N ASP A 36 -12.38 10.30 0.74
CA ASP A 36 -12.97 11.21 -0.23
C ASP A 36 -12.03 12.39 -0.55
N ILE A 37 -12.48 13.33 -1.37
CA ILE A 37 -11.67 14.49 -1.79
C ILE A 37 -11.24 15.41 -0.63
N ARG A 38 -11.94 15.39 0.50
CA ARG A 38 -11.67 16.21 1.69
C ARG A 38 -10.93 15.45 2.78
N HIS A 39 -11.14 14.14 2.89
CA HIS A 39 -10.48 13.30 3.88
C HIS A 39 -10.00 12.01 3.23
N HIS A 40 -8.69 11.84 3.09
CA HIS A 40 -8.15 10.65 2.45
C HIS A 40 -6.79 10.21 3.02
N ALA A 41 -6.48 8.94 2.79
CA ALA A 41 -5.15 8.34 2.89
C ALA A 41 -4.19 8.93 1.85
N ALA A 42 -2.94 8.47 1.81
CA ALA A 42 -2.06 8.93 0.76
C ALA A 42 -2.54 8.43 -0.62
N VAL A 43 -2.36 9.24 -1.67
CA VAL A 43 -2.66 8.78 -3.04
C VAL A 43 -1.57 7.83 -3.49
N TRP A 44 -1.97 6.61 -3.81
CA TRP A 44 -1.13 5.57 -4.36
C TRP A 44 -1.23 5.51 -5.88
N LYS A 45 -0.11 5.18 -6.51
CA LYS A 45 -0.03 4.88 -7.94
C LYS A 45 0.57 3.50 -8.12
N ILE A 46 -0.17 2.63 -8.82
CA ILE A 46 0.34 1.37 -9.36
C ILE A 46 0.58 1.57 -10.84
N TRP A 47 1.70 1.10 -11.38
CA TRP A 47 1.95 1.15 -12.82
C TRP A 47 2.79 -0.01 -13.30
N ALA A 48 2.58 -0.40 -14.56
CA ALA A 48 3.36 -1.42 -15.24
C ALA A 48 4.11 -0.81 -16.43
N THR A 49 5.27 -1.38 -16.75
CA THR A 49 5.99 -0.96 -17.97
C THR A 49 5.39 -1.60 -19.21
N LYS A 50 5.58 -0.96 -20.36
CA LYS A 50 5.13 -1.50 -21.66
C LYS A 50 6.01 -2.62 -22.20
N ASN A 51 7.27 -2.69 -21.74
CA ASN A 51 8.33 -3.48 -22.39
C ASN A 51 8.81 -4.67 -21.55
N ASN A 52 8.39 -4.76 -20.28
CA ASN A 52 8.68 -5.89 -19.40
C ASN A 52 7.54 -6.07 -18.39
N ALA A 53 7.50 -7.23 -17.73
CA ALA A 53 6.48 -7.59 -16.75
C ALA A 53 6.70 -6.99 -15.35
N SER A 54 7.50 -5.92 -15.23
CA SER A 54 7.68 -5.24 -13.94
C SER A 54 6.48 -4.36 -13.60
N VAL A 55 6.08 -4.43 -12.33
CA VAL A 55 5.00 -3.64 -11.75
C VAL A 55 5.57 -2.84 -10.58
N TYR A 56 5.07 -1.63 -10.38
CA TYR A 56 5.51 -0.75 -9.30
C TYR A 56 4.32 -0.18 -8.56
N ALA A 57 4.50 0.07 -7.26
CA ALA A 57 3.58 0.85 -6.45
C ALA A 57 4.37 1.94 -5.71
N ALA A 58 3.82 3.15 -5.63
CA ALA A 58 4.44 4.25 -4.90
C ALA A 58 3.40 5.22 -4.36
N ILE A 59 3.74 5.87 -3.26
CA ILE A 59 2.96 6.97 -2.69
C ILE A 59 3.36 8.28 -3.38
N ARG A 60 2.37 9.06 -3.83
CA ARG A 60 2.58 10.36 -4.47
C ARG A 60 3.22 11.39 -3.52
N VAL A 61 2.75 11.47 -2.28
CA VAL A 61 3.22 12.48 -1.30
C VAL A 61 4.70 12.32 -0.97
N LEU A 62 5.24 11.10 -1.08
CA LEU A 62 6.68 10.86 -0.95
C LEU A 62 7.45 11.26 -2.22
N GLY A 63 6.84 11.98 -3.17
CA GLY A 63 7.45 12.39 -4.44
C GLY A 63 7.92 11.22 -5.29
N GLY A 64 7.35 10.03 -5.09
CA GLY A 64 7.85 8.79 -5.68
C GLY A 64 9.23 8.37 -5.19
N ARG A 65 9.77 8.96 -4.10
CA ARG A 65 11.08 8.62 -3.53
C ARG A 65 11.16 7.20 -3.01
N LEU A 66 10.05 6.65 -2.53
CA LEU A 66 9.96 5.27 -2.09
C LEU A 66 9.02 4.52 -3.03
N LYS A 67 9.43 3.31 -3.44
CA LYS A 67 8.60 2.45 -4.27
C LYS A 67 8.73 0.98 -3.90
N VAL A 68 7.63 0.28 -4.07
CA VAL A 68 7.60 -1.17 -4.19
C VAL A 68 7.81 -1.52 -5.66
N SER A 69 8.68 -2.47 -5.95
CA SER A 69 8.87 -3.03 -7.29
C SER A 69 8.64 -4.54 -7.25
N LEU A 70 7.77 -5.04 -8.12
CA LEU A 70 7.60 -6.45 -8.41
C LEU A 70 8.29 -6.71 -9.76
N HIS A 71 9.60 -7.02 -9.70
CA HIS A 71 10.39 -7.19 -10.91
C HIS A 71 10.32 -8.61 -11.44
N ASP A 72 10.30 -8.71 -12.77
CA ASP A 72 10.69 -9.92 -13.48
C ASP A 72 12.03 -9.65 -14.18
N GLY A 73 13.11 -10.03 -13.50
CA GLY A 73 14.49 -9.75 -13.90
C GLY A 73 15.17 -10.96 -14.54
N PRO A 74 16.32 -10.77 -15.22
CA PRO A 74 17.07 -11.87 -15.83
C PRO A 74 17.60 -12.89 -14.82
N ASN A 75 17.67 -12.53 -13.54
CA ASN A 75 18.09 -13.39 -12.44
C ASN A 75 16.89 -14.00 -11.68
N GLY A 76 15.73 -14.02 -12.31
CA GLY A 76 14.46 -14.42 -11.72
C GLY A 76 13.66 -13.25 -11.13
N PRO A 77 12.40 -13.50 -10.77
CA PRO A 77 11.54 -12.47 -10.21
C PRO A 77 11.98 -12.11 -8.80
N ASP A 78 12.10 -10.81 -8.53
CA ASP A 78 12.44 -10.32 -7.20
C ASP A 78 11.63 -9.09 -6.79
N TYR A 79 11.10 -9.15 -5.57
CA TYR A 79 10.25 -8.11 -5.03
C TYR A 79 11.06 -7.26 -4.06
N ARG A 80 10.85 -5.94 -4.12
CA ARG A 80 11.69 -4.98 -3.40
C ARG A 80 10.89 -3.81 -2.89
N ILE A 81 11.28 -3.33 -1.71
CA ILE A 81 11.00 -1.98 -1.23
C ILE A 81 12.31 -1.20 -1.31
N GLN A 82 12.30 -0.07 -1.99
CA GLN A 82 13.53 0.66 -2.23
C GLN A 82 13.29 2.16 -2.45
N TRP A 83 14.28 2.95 -2.06
CA TRP A 83 14.37 4.36 -2.44
C TRP A 83 14.49 4.51 -3.96
N THR A 84 14.30 5.70 -4.52
CA THR A 84 14.65 5.99 -5.92
C THR A 84 16.13 6.29 -6.05
N ALA A 85 16.67 6.11 -7.26
CA ALA A 85 18.06 6.48 -7.53
C ALA A 85 18.30 7.96 -7.25
N ASP A 86 17.35 8.82 -7.64
CA ASP A 86 17.43 10.27 -7.39
C ASP A 86 17.41 10.59 -5.90
N HIS A 87 16.58 9.91 -5.10
CA HIS A 87 16.55 10.12 -3.66
C HIS A 87 17.86 9.71 -2.98
N VAL A 88 18.44 8.56 -3.35
CA VAL A 88 19.74 8.13 -2.83
C VAL A 88 20.85 9.10 -3.26
N LYS A 89 20.84 9.56 -4.52
CA LYS A 89 21.81 10.55 -5.00
C LYS A 89 21.73 11.87 -4.22
N ALA A 90 20.53 12.27 -3.81
CA ALA A 90 20.31 13.48 -3.01
C ALA A 90 20.62 13.29 -1.51
N ASN A 91 20.76 12.05 -1.01
CA ASN A 91 20.96 11.74 0.40
C ASN A 91 22.19 10.83 0.59
N PRO A 92 23.41 11.41 0.69
CA PRO A 92 24.65 10.64 0.83
C PRO A 92 24.71 9.72 2.05
N ALA A 93 23.86 9.95 3.07
CA ALA A 93 23.73 9.08 4.23
C ALA A 93 23.11 7.71 3.90
N LEU A 94 22.36 7.61 2.80
CA LEU A 94 21.78 6.35 2.35
C LEU A 94 22.84 5.53 1.60
N THR A 95 23.46 4.58 2.30
CA THR A 95 24.47 3.68 1.73
C THR A 95 23.88 2.56 0.87
N ASN A 96 22.58 2.26 1.05
CA ASN A 96 21.84 1.29 0.25
C ASN A 96 20.46 1.83 -0.16
N ARG A 97 20.11 1.60 -1.41
CA ARG A 97 18.80 1.94 -1.98
C ARG A 97 17.72 0.94 -1.56
N ILE A 98 18.07 -0.34 -1.43
CA ILE A 98 17.15 -1.42 -1.12
C ILE A 98 16.94 -1.46 0.39
N ILE A 99 15.69 -1.28 0.81
CA ILE A 99 15.27 -1.37 2.21
C ILE A 99 14.93 -2.82 2.55
N ASP A 100 14.13 -3.46 1.69
CA ASP A 100 13.80 -4.88 1.82
C ASP A 100 13.77 -5.54 0.43
N LYS A 101 14.08 -6.83 0.40
CA LYS A 101 14.03 -7.68 -0.80
C LYS A 101 13.59 -9.08 -0.42
N TRP A 102 12.58 -9.58 -1.12
CA TRP A 102 12.05 -10.93 -0.93
C TRP A 102 11.82 -11.63 -2.27
N PRO A 103 11.85 -12.97 -2.31
CA PRO A 103 11.50 -13.70 -3.52
C PRO A 103 10.01 -13.56 -3.83
N ARG A 104 9.65 -13.69 -5.12
CA ARG A 104 8.25 -13.86 -5.52
C ARG A 104 7.67 -15.10 -4.80
N PRO A 105 6.57 -14.98 -4.05
CA PRO A 105 5.97 -16.13 -3.38
C PRO A 105 5.39 -17.12 -4.41
N PRO A 106 5.14 -18.38 -4.02
CA PRO A 106 4.47 -19.34 -4.89
C PRO A 106 3.05 -18.87 -5.26
N GLU A 107 2.51 -19.42 -6.36
CA GLU A 107 1.10 -19.21 -6.69
C GLU A 107 0.19 -19.76 -5.58
N ILE A 108 -0.86 -19.00 -5.23
CA ILE A 108 -1.88 -19.43 -4.27
C ILE A 108 -2.61 -20.63 -4.85
N GLY A 109 -2.41 -21.82 -4.29
CA GLY A 109 -3.17 -23.02 -4.65
C GLY A 109 -3.20 -23.34 -6.16
N ASN A 110 -2.14 -23.01 -6.92
CA ASN A 110 -2.07 -23.16 -8.38
C ASN A 110 -3.19 -22.43 -9.16
N THR A 111 -3.75 -21.37 -8.58
CA THR A 111 -4.81 -20.56 -9.19
C THR A 111 -4.33 -19.64 -10.31
N GLY A 112 -3.01 -19.54 -10.51
CA GLY A 112 -2.40 -18.50 -11.33
C GLY A 112 -2.14 -17.19 -10.58
N TRP A 113 -2.60 -17.02 -9.33
CA TRP A 113 -2.46 -15.79 -8.56
C TRP A 113 -1.24 -15.83 -7.66
N THR A 114 -0.44 -14.76 -7.66
CA THR A 114 0.72 -14.57 -6.79
C THR A 114 0.58 -13.26 -6.02
N LYS A 115 0.63 -13.32 -4.68
CA LYS A 115 0.61 -12.12 -3.84
C LYS A 115 1.87 -11.29 -4.06
N GLY A 116 1.71 -9.98 -4.26
CA GLY A 116 2.81 -9.02 -4.34
C GLY A 116 3.06 -8.36 -3.00
N ILE A 117 2.23 -7.36 -2.70
CA ILE A 117 2.25 -6.63 -1.44
C ILE A 117 0.83 -6.23 -1.04
N SER A 118 0.58 -6.12 0.26
CA SER A 118 -0.65 -5.51 0.79
C SER A 118 -0.36 -4.14 1.38
N ILE A 119 -1.18 -3.16 1.07
CA ILE A 119 -1.16 -1.83 1.69
C ILE A 119 -2.43 -1.69 2.51
N TRP A 120 -2.30 -1.34 3.77
CA TRP A 120 -3.41 -1.17 4.69
C TRP A 120 -3.57 0.29 5.09
N VAL A 121 -4.82 0.73 5.18
CA VAL A 121 -5.21 2.06 5.67
C VAL A 121 -6.24 1.87 6.77
N ARG A 122 -5.96 2.33 7.99
CA ARG A 122 -6.94 2.33 9.09
C ARG A 122 -7.91 3.51 8.99
N HIS A 123 -9.03 3.41 9.69
CA HIS A 123 -9.99 4.51 9.79
C HIS A 123 -9.34 5.82 10.25
N GLU A 124 -8.52 5.78 11.31
CA GLU A 124 -7.87 6.95 11.90
C GLU A 124 -6.79 7.59 11.01
N ASP A 125 -6.33 6.86 10.00
CA ASP A 125 -5.34 7.30 9.01
C ASP A 125 -5.97 7.96 7.77
N VAL A 126 -7.31 7.98 7.68
CA VAL A 126 -8.05 8.82 6.74
C VAL A 126 -8.21 10.21 7.36
N VAL A 127 -7.41 11.18 6.89
CA VAL A 127 -7.29 12.50 7.52
C VAL A 127 -7.65 13.61 6.54
N ALA A 128 -7.90 14.81 7.05
CA ALA A 128 -8.14 15.98 6.22
C ALA A 128 -7.01 16.17 5.20
N ALA A 129 -7.38 16.41 3.94
CA ALA A 129 -6.45 16.75 2.88
C ALA A 129 -5.76 18.10 3.20
N PRO A 130 -4.46 18.26 2.92
CA PRO A 130 -3.79 19.55 3.02
C PRO A 130 -4.48 20.64 2.20
N ASP A 131 -4.46 21.87 2.71
CA ASP A 131 -5.04 23.02 2.03
C ASP A 131 -4.42 23.22 0.63
N GLY A 132 -5.29 23.36 -0.37
CA GLY A 132 -4.87 23.55 -1.76
C GLY A 132 -4.32 22.30 -2.45
N GLU A 133 -4.43 21.11 -1.84
CA GLU A 133 -4.06 19.86 -2.51
C GLU A 133 -4.90 19.68 -3.79
N SER A 134 -4.21 19.47 -4.91
CA SER A 134 -4.82 19.16 -6.19
C SER A 134 -4.52 17.71 -6.56
N LEU A 135 -5.58 16.89 -6.56
CA LEU A 135 -5.51 15.50 -6.95
C LEU A 135 -5.72 15.34 -8.46
N PRO A 136 -5.07 14.34 -9.11
CA PRO A 136 -5.41 13.97 -10.48
C PRO A 136 -6.87 13.60 -10.62
N ALA A 137 -7.45 13.95 -11.77
CA ALA A 137 -8.85 13.66 -12.07
C ALA A 137 -9.16 12.15 -12.18
N ASP A 138 -8.14 11.31 -12.37
CA ASP A 138 -8.24 9.86 -12.51
C ASP A 138 -7.97 9.09 -11.22
N VAL A 139 -7.93 9.76 -10.06
CA VAL A 139 -7.84 9.08 -8.76
C VAL A 139 -9.15 8.36 -8.46
N LEU A 140 -9.08 7.05 -8.25
CA LEU A 140 -10.17 6.23 -7.72
C LEU A 140 -10.29 6.44 -6.21
N PHE A 141 -11.45 6.89 -5.75
CA PHE A 141 -11.75 7.01 -4.32
C PHE A 141 -12.42 5.75 -3.81
N LEU A 142 -11.82 5.13 -2.80
CA LEU A 142 -12.37 4.00 -2.09
C LEU A 142 -13.01 4.49 -0.79
N PRO A 143 -14.14 3.91 -0.34
CA PRO A 143 -14.75 4.33 0.91
C PRO A 143 -13.77 4.19 2.08
N ALA A 144 -13.81 5.16 3.00
CA ALA A 144 -13.11 5.03 4.27
C ALA A 144 -13.62 3.78 5.02
N PRO A 145 -12.74 3.00 5.66
CA PRO A 145 -13.18 1.88 6.47
C PRO A 145 -13.98 2.39 7.68
N PRO A 146 -14.92 1.60 8.21
CA PRO A 146 -15.55 1.88 9.50
C PRO A 146 -14.52 1.98 10.63
N GLU A 147 -14.89 2.63 11.73
CA GLU A 147 -14.06 2.68 12.94
C GLU A 147 -13.70 1.26 13.41
N GLY A 148 -12.43 1.07 13.82
CA GLY A 148 -11.89 -0.24 14.21
C GLY A 148 -11.59 -1.18 13.03
N GLN A 149 -11.70 -0.71 11.78
CA GLN A 149 -11.37 -1.47 10.58
C GLN A 149 -10.29 -0.80 9.73
N ALA A 150 -9.71 -1.58 8.83
CA ALA A 150 -8.79 -1.13 7.81
C ALA A 150 -9.24 -1.61 6.42
N THR A 151 -8.99 -0.76 5.43
CA THR A 151 -9.10 -1.12 4.01
C THR A 151 -7.75 -1.67 3.56
N GLY A 152 -7.73 -2.91 3.08
CA GLY A 152 -6.57 -3.57 2.50
C GLY A 152 -6.57 -3.43 0.98
N LEU A 153 -5.41 -3.11 0.42
CA LEU A 153 -5.15 -2.93 -1.01
C LEU A 153 -4.05 -3.91 -1.42
N HIS A 154 -4.43 -4.96 -2.11
CA HIS A 154 -3.55 -6.08 -2.43
C HIS A 154 -3.15 -6.01 -3.89
N LEU A 155 -1.86 -5.81 -4.14
CA LEU A 155 -1.29 -5.95 -5.46
C LEU A 155 -0.98 -7.42 -5.72
N VAL A 156 -1.63 -7.99 -6.73
CA VAL A 156 -1.48 -9.39 -7.13
C VAL A 156 -0.94 -9.45 -8.55
N ILE A 157 -0.03 -10.38 -8.82
CA ILE A 157 0.34 -10.77 -10.18
C ILE A 157 -0.40 -12.05 -10.51
N ALA A 158 -1.19 -12.06 -11.59
CA ALA A 158 -1.92 -13.24 -12.01
C ALA A 158 -1.60 -13.64 -13.45
N ARG A 159 -1.45 -14.94 -13.68
CA ARG A 159 -1.51 -15.53 -15.02
C ARG A 159 -2.98 -15.69 -15.42
N PRO A 160 -3.39 -15.31 -16.64
CA PRO A 160 -4.75 -15.56 -17.11
C PRO A 160 -5.07 -17.06 -17.09
N THR A 161 -6.20 -17.42 -16.45
CA THR A 161 -6.74 -18.78 -16.44
C THR A 161 -8.26 -18.73 -16.53
N ASN A 162 -8.90 -19.87 -16.81
CA ASN A 162 -10.35 -20.02 -16.73
C ASN A 162 -10.81 -20.53 -15.34
N LEU A 163 -9.94 -20.50 -14.33
CA LEU A 163 -10.27 -20.93 -12.98
C LEU A 163 -10.97 -19.79 -12.24
N PHE A 164 -12.05 -20.10 -11.52
CA PHE A 164 -12.61 -19.19 -10.55
C PHE A 164 -11.73 -19.16 -9.31
N VAL A 165 -11.32 -17.96 -8.92
CA VAL A 165 -10.48 -17.72 -7.75
C VAL A 165 -11.25 -16.85 -6.79
N LYS A 166 -11.25 -17.21 -5.49
CA LYS A 166 -11.79 -16.36 -4.43
C LYS A 166 -10.63 -15.55 -3.85
N PRO A 167 -10.50 -14.26 -4.19
CA PRO A 167 -9.27 -13.52 -3.94
C PRO A 167 -9.16 -12.96 -2.51
N GLY A 168 -10.14 -13.25 -1.65
CA GLY A 168 -10.24 -12.65 -0.31
C GLY A 168 -10.64 -11.17 -0.32
N GLY A 169 -11.14 -10.66 -1.45
CA GLY A 169 -11.54 -9.27 -1.64
C GLY A 169 -12.29 -9.04 -2.95
N ILE A 170 -12.43 -7.77 -3.35
CA ILE A 170 -13.09 -7.34 -4.57
C ILE A 170 -12.03 -6.80 -5.53
N PRO A 171 -11.89 -7.34 -6.74
CA PRO A 171 -10.98 -6.78 -7.73
C PRO A 171 -11.50 -5.42 -8.19
N LEU A 172 -10.68 -4.38 -8.09
CA LEU A 172 -11.03 -3.03 -8.55
C LEU A 172 -10.63 -2.77 -10.00
N GLY A 173 -9.65 -3.52 -10.49
CA GLY A 173 -9.10 -3.34 -11.83
C GLY A 173 -7.72 -3.96 -11.95
N GLY A 174 -7.11 -3.77 -13.12
CA GLY A 174 -5.81 -4.32 -13.39
C GLY A 174 -5.18 -3.81 -14.67
N ILE A 175 -3.96 -4.26 -14.91
CA ILE A 175 -3.13 -3.88 -16.05
C ILE A 175 -2.55 -5.15 -16.66
N THR A 176 -2.74 -5.35 -17.96
CA THR A 176 -2.05 -6.40 -18.71
C THR A 176 -0.55 -6.08 -18.80
N LEU A 177 0.29 -7.08 -18.52
CA LEU A 177 1.74 -6.98 -18.54
C LEU A 177 2.30 -7.39 -19.90
N ALA A 178 3.57 -7.04 -20.17
CA ALA A 178 4.21 -7.30 -21.47
C ALA A 178 4.32 -8.78 -21.84
N ASP A 179 4.26 -9.68 -20.85
CA ASP A 179 4.33 -11.14 -21.00
C ASP A 179 2.94 -11.81 -20.99
N GLY A 180 1.86 -11.03 -20.93
CA GLY A 180 0.49 -11.53 -20.87
C GLY A 180 0.00 -11.90 -19.47
N GLN A 181 0.83 -11.80 -18.42
CA GLN A 181 0.33 -11.77 -17.04
C GLN A 181 -0.47 -10.48 -16.79
N VAL A 182 -1.13 -10.38 -15.65
CA VAL A 182 -1.85 -9.19 -15.23
C VAL A 182 -1.43 -8.76 -13.83
N ALA A 183 -1.32 -7.45 -13.61
CA ALA A 183 -1.30 -6.87 -12.28
C ALA A 183 -2.74 -6.53 -11.88
N LEU A 184 -3.23 -7.09 -10.78
CA LEU A 184 -4.57 -6.82 -10.25
C LEU A 184 -4.45 -6.02 -8.96
N LEU A 185 -5.34 -5.04 -8.79
CA LEU A 185 -5.59 -4.39 -7.52
C LEU A 185 -6.86 -4.99 -6.92
N VAL A 186 -6.73 -5.60 -5.74
CA VAL A 186 -7.84 -6.22 -5.01
C VAL A 186 -8.01 -5.49 -3.69
N VAL A 187 -9.26 -5.27 -3.29
CA VAL A 187 -9.57 -4.58 -2.03
C VAL A 187 -10.30 -5.47 -1.07
N SER A 188 -9.89 -5.43 0.19
CA SER A 188 -10.55 -6.12 1.30
C SER A 188 -10.77 -5.17 2.46
N GLN A 189 -11.54 -5.62 3.45
CA GLN A 189 -11.65 -4.96 4.75
C GLN A 189 -11.31 -5.97 5.84
N SER A 190 -10.66 -5.50 6.89
CA SER A 190 -10.33 -6.32 8.05
C SER A 190 -10.49 -5.52 9.34
N VAL A 191 -10.78 -6.23 10.43
CA VAL A 191 -10.75 -5.65 11.78
C VAL A 191 -9.31 -5.35 12.15
N VAL A 192 -9.08 -4.18 12.75
CA VAL A 192 -7.78 -3.80 13.31
C VAL A 192 -7.77 -4.20 14.78
N THR A 193 -6.80 -5.03 15.15
CA THR A 193 -6.68 -5.49 16.55
C THR A 193 -5.96 -4.45 17.41
N ASP A 194 -6.17 -4.51 18.73
CA ASP A 194 -5.42 -3.67 19.68
C ASP A 194 -3.90 -3.89 19.58
N ASP A 195 -3.46 -5.12 19.29
CA ASP A 195 -2.04 -5.43 19.07
C ASP A 195 -1.50 -4.75 17.79
N THR A 196 -2.29 -4.75 16.71
CA THR A 196 -1.96 -4.03 15.48
C THR A 196 -1.84 -2.54 15.73
N ASN A 197 -2.81 -1.94 16.42
CA ASN A 197 -2.79 -0.51 16.77
C ASN A 197 -1.57 -0.15 17.61
N ARG A 198 -1.30 -0.91 18.67
CA ARG A 198 -0.12 -0.69 19.52
C ARG A 198 1.19 -0.76 18.73
N LYS A 199 1.36 -1.76 17.86
CA LYS A 199 2.57 -1.88 17.03
C LYS A 199 2.77 -0.68 16.10
N ILE A 200 1.69 -0.18 15.51
CA ILE A 200 1.74 1.00 14.64
C ILE A 200 2.09 2.24 15.47
N ASP A 201 1.43 2.43 16.61
CA ASP A 201 1.65 3.58 17.49
C ASP A 201 3.09 3.60 18.05
N ASP A 202 3.62 2.44 18.44
CA ASP A 202 5.01 2.28 18.88
C ASP A 202 5.99 2.68 17.75
N ALA A 203 5.76 2.21 16.53
CA ALA A 203 6.58 2.56 15.36
C ALA A 203 6.50 4.05 15.01
N LEU A 204 5.31 4.66 15.16
CA LEU A 204 5.11 6.10 14.97
C LEU A 204 5.83 6.92 16.04
N ALA A 205 5.79 6.48 17.29
CA ALA A 205 6.50 7.14 18.38
C ALA A 205 8.02 7.12 18.18
N GLU A 206 8.58 5.99 17.74
CA GLU A 206 10.00 5.89 17.39
C GLU A 206 10.36 6.80 16.20
N LEU A 207 9.53 6.80 15.16
CA LEU A 207 9.73 7.68 14.00
C LEU A 207 9.77 9.15 14.42
N VAL A 208 8.79 9.63 15.18
CA VAL A 208 8.73 11.03 15.64
C VAL A 208 9.95 11.39 16.49
N GLN A 209 10.46 10.47 17.31
CA GLN A 209 11.70 10.71 18.09
C GLN A 209 12.96 10.79 17.22
N SER A 210 12.98 10.08 16.08
CA SER A 210 14.12 10.03 15.16
C SER A 210 14.20 11.21 14.20
N VAL A 211 13.08 11.90 13.96
CA VAL A 211 13.04 13.05 13.04
C VAL A 211 13.64 14.27 13.76
N THR A 212 14.76 14.76 13.23
CA THR A 212 15.49 15.92 13.76
C THR A 212 14.95 17.26 13.24
N GLU A 213 14.03 17.22 12.27
CA GLU A 213 13.39 18.41 11.71
C GLU A 213 12.14 18.76 12.52
N ASP A 214 11.90 20.06 12.73
CA ASP A 214 10.67 20.52 13.36
C ASP A 214 9.50 20.18 12.42
N LEU A 215 8.69 19.20 12.83
CA LEU A 215 7.41 18.93 12.18
C LEU A 215 6.48 20.10 12.50
N ASP A 216 6.03 20.81 11.46
CA ASP A 216 5.16 21.97 11.59
C ASP A 216 3.89 21.58 12.35
N GLU A 217 3.60 22.30 13.45
CA GLU A 217 2.40 22.05 14.25
C GLU A 217 1.14 22.25 13.40
N GLY A 218 0.28 21.22 13.34
CA GLY A 218 -0.91 21.21 12.49
C GLY A 218 -0.72 20.59 11.09
N SER A 219 0.52 20.32 10.68
CA SER A 219 0.77 19.53 9.47
C SER A 219 0.54 18.04 9.71
N VAL A 220 -0.07 17.38 8.73
CA VAL A 220 -0.19 15.91 8.71
C VAL A 220 0.83 15.36 7.73
N TYR A 221 1.81 14.67 8.27
CA TYR A 221 2.81 13.94 7.49
C TYR A 221 2.30 12.52 7.22
N ARG A 222 2.95 11.83 6.29
CA ARG A 222 2.62 10.45 5.93
C ARG A 222 3.86 9.59 6.09
N SER A 223 3.65 8.39 6.64
CA SER A 223 4.71 7.39 6.74
C SER A 223 4.19 6.02 6.34
N LEU A 224 5.12 5.07 6.21
CA LEU A 224 4.85 3.67 5.99
C LEU A 224 5.42 2.84 7.12
N VAL A 225 4.55 2.11 7.81
CA VAL A 225 4.98 1.11 8.80
C VAL A 225 4.97 -0.26 8.13
N TRP A 226 6.15 -0.85 7.99
CA TRP A 226 6.31 -2.16 7.37
C TRP A 226 6.10 -3.28 8.38
N SER A 227 5.46 -4.35 7.95
CA SER A 227 5.35 -5.58 8.74
C SER A 227 5.19 -6.79 7.83
N ASP A 228 5.35 -7.96 8.45
CA ASP A 228 4.97 -9.23 7.84
C ASP A 228 3.56 -9.59 8.28
N GLY A 229 2.75 -10.07 7.33
CA GLY A 229 1.46 -10.69 7.60
C GLY A 229 1.64 -12.09 8.21
N GLU A 230 0.54 -12.67 8.69
CA GLU A 230 0.56 -13.99 9.34
C GLU A 230 1.08 -15.10 8.41
N ASP A 231 0.81 -14.98 7.10
CA ASP A 231 1.29 -15.91 6.06
C ASP A 231 2.74 -15.65 5.62
N GLY A 232 3.44 -14.68 6.25
CA GLY A 232 4.76 -14.21 5.83
C GLY A 232 4.74 -13.25 4.64
N ASP A 233 3.56 -12.83 4.19
CA ASP A 233 3.40 -11.84 3.13
C ASP A 233 3.89 -10.46 3.58
N ARG A 234 4.53 -9.71 2.68
CA ARG A 234 4.90 -8.33 2.97
C ARG A 234 3.69 -7.42 2.96
N GLN A 235 3.61 -6.55 3.96
CA GLN A 235 2.58 -5.53 4.03
C GLN A 235 3.13 -4.20 4.54
N ALA A 236 2.43 -3.13 4.16
CA ALA A 236 2.70 -1.76 4.57
C ALA A 236 1.43 -1.16 5.17
N TRP A 237 1.57 -0.35 6.21
CA TRP A 237 0.51 0.49 6.72
C TRP A 237 0.78 1.94 6.30
N ASP A 238 -0.13 2.52 5.52
CA ASP A 238 -0.14 3.95 5.21
C ASP A 238 -0.75 4.69 6.38
N VAL A 239 0.11 5.39 7.11
CA VAL A 239 -0.23 6.00 8.39
C VAL A 239 -0.09 7.51 8.36
N ALA A 240 -1.04 8.18 8.98
CA ALA A 240 -0.97 9.62 9.19
C ALA A 240 -0.11 9.92 10.42
N VAL A 241 0.92 10.74 10.24
CA VAL A 241 1.79 11.21 11.32
C VAL A 241 1.37 12.63 11.66
N ARG A 242 0.76 12.82 12.82
CA ARG A 242 0.34 14.14 13.29
C ARG A 242 1.46 14.77 14.12
N ALA A 243 1.92 15.94 13.72
CA ALA A 243 2.79 16.76 14.55
C ALA A 243 1.97 17.29 15.74
N GLY A 244 2.14 16.73 16.94
CA GLY A 244 1.34 17.13 18.10
C GLY A 244 1.84 16.54 19.41
N ARG A 245 2.19 17.44 20.34
CA ARG A 245 2.81 17.32 21.67
C ARG A 245 3.07 15.90 22.22
N PRO A 246 4.29 15.61 22.71
CA PRO A 246 4.53 14.38 23.46
C PRO A 246 3.45 14.24 24.53
N SER A 247 2.81 13.07 24.55
CA SER A 247 1.82 12.77 25.57
C SER A 247 2.43 13.16 26.92
N ARG A 248 1.77 14.05 27.67
CA ARG A 248 2.11 14.23 29.07
C ARG A 248 1.83 12.89 29.72
N SER A 249 2.86 12.06 29.83
CA SER A 249 2.82 10.85 30.62
C SER A 249 2.38 11.24 32.04
N ASN A 250 1.36 10.52 32.51
CA ASN A 250 0.80 10.49 33.86
C ASN A 250 1.70 11.08 34.96
N ALA A 251 1.62 12.39 35.19
CA ALA A 251 1.95 13.00 36.48
C ALA A 251 0.72 12.84 37.39
N GLY A 252 0.48 11.60 37.83
CA GLY A 252 -0.75 11.23 38.53
C GLY A 252 -0.59 10.05 39.48
N ALA A 253 0.59 9.84 40.06
CA ALA A 253 0.75 8.99 41.24
C ALA A 253 1.12 9.89 42.43
N SER A 254 0.13 10.60 42.98
CA SER A 254 0.27 11.24 44.28
C SER A 254 0.38 10.15 45.35
N SER A 255 1.60 9.87 45.80
CA SER A 255 1.80 9.11 47.03
C SER A 255 1.40 9.97 48.21
N SER A 256 0.19 9.75 48.73
CA SER A 256 -0.17 10.21 50.08
C SER A 256 0.57 9.33 51.09
N ARG A 257 1.63 9.85 51.71
CA ARG A 257 2.21 9.31 52.94
C ARG A 257 1.26 9.61 54.11
N PRO A 258 0.95 8.66 54.99
CA PRO A 258 0.30 8.96 56.26
C PRO A 258 1.33 9.54 57.23
N SER A 259 1.01 10.67 57.83
CA SER A 259 1.71 11.20 59.00
C SER A 259 1.52 10.27 60.20
N ARG A 260 2.63 9.99 60.89
CA ARG A 260 2.65 9.52 62.28
C ARG A 260 3.02 10.68 63.18
#